data_AF-A0A954CPU5-F1
#
_entry.id   AF-A0A954CPU5-F1
#
_cell.length_a   1.000
_cell.length_b   1.000
_cell.length_c   1.000
_cell.angle_alpha   90.00
_cell.angle_beta   90.00
_cell.angle_gamma   90.00
#
_symmetry.space_group_name_H-M   'P 1'
#
loop_
_entity.id
_entity.type
_entity.pdbx_description
1 polymer ?
#
loop_
_entity_poly.entity_id
_entity_poly.type
_entity_poly.pdbx_seq_one_letter_code
_entity_poly.pdbx_strand_id
1 'polypeptide(L)'
;MKLPLGISVPHAGLTIPDALVDRCRLTPAQIEADGDVGARRIYDFAERVTRYATTDVARAVLDLNRPRDDFRKDGVVKTHTCWDEPVWPEPLTGEIVAGLLRDH
;
A
#
# COMPACT_ATOMS: atom_id res chain seq x y z
N MET A 1 27.18 12.37 7.63
CA MET A 1 26.11 12.54 8.64
C MET A 1 24.77 12.51 7.91
N LYS A 2 23.73 11.92 8.51
CA LYS A 2 22.36 11.94 7.96
C LYS A 2 21.65 13.24 8.40
N LEU A 3 20.73 13.74 7.58
CA LEU A 3 19.88 14.89 7.91
C LEU A 3 18.89 14.51 9.02
N PRO A 4 18.60 15.41 9.99
CA PRO A 4 17.66 15.16 11.08
C PRO A 4 16.20 15.26 10.62
N LEU A 5 15.86 14.50 9.57
CA LEU A 5 14.56 14.46 8.93
C LEU A 5 13.97 13.04 9.03
N GLY A 6 12.65 12.98 9.14
CA GLY A 6 11.87 11.76 8.95
C GLY A 6 11.06 11.87 7.66
N ILE A 7 11.18 10.89 6.78
CA ILE A 7 10.40 10.80 5.54
C ILE A 7 9.54 9.54 5.60
N SER A 8 8.26 9.66 5.25
CA SER A 8 7.33 8.55 5.09
C SER A 8 6.78 8.55 3.66
N VAL A 9 6.88 7.42 2.97
CA VAL A 9 6.44 7.23 1.59
C VAL A 9 5.54 5.99 1.51
N PRO A 10 4.32 6.05 2.10
CA PRO A 10 3.48 4.85 2.30
C PRO A 10 2.91 4.29 1.00
N HIS A 11 2.91 5.06 -0.10
CA HIS A 11 2.26 4.70 -1.37
C HIS A 11 3.25 4.47 -2.52
N ALA A 12 4.52 4.17 -2.20
CA ALA A 12 5.58 3.85 -3.16
C ALA A 12 5.73 2.34 -3.46
N GLY A 13 4.92 1.50 -2.83
CA GLY A 13 4.88 0.06 -3.07
C GLY A 13 4.05 -0.30 -4.30
N LEU A 14 4.41 -1.41 -4.95
CA LEU A 14 3.73 -1.95 -6.14
C LEU A 14 3.41 -3.45 -6.01
N THR A 15 3.82 -4.07 -4.91
CA THR A 15 3.73 -5.52 -4.72
C THR A 15 2.37 -5.89 -4.13
N ILE A 16 1.76 -6.93 -4.69
CA ILE A 16 0.66 -7.64 -4.05
C ILE A 16 1.28 -8.78 -3.23
N PRO A 17 0.94 -8.95 -1.94
CA PRO A 17 1.43 -10.10 -1.16
C PRO A 17 1.14 -11.43 -1.86
N ASP A 18 2.09 -12.37 -1.84
CA ASP A 18 2.03 -13.64 -2.59
C ASP A 18 0.72 -14.41 -2.36
N ALA A 19 0.21 -14.40 -1.13
CA ALA A 19 -1.04 -15.09 -0.78
C ALA A 19 -2.30 -14.51 -1.47
N LEU A 20 -2.20 -13.32 -2.07
CA LEU A 20 -3.30 -12.58 -2.68
C LEU A 20 -3.08 -12.28 -4.16
N VAL A 21 -1.90 -12.58 -4.72
CA VAL A 21 -1.54 -12.20 -6.09
C VAL A 21 -2.53 -12.77 -7.11
N ASP A 22 -2.91 -14.05 -6.96
CA ASP A 22 -3.83 -14.74 -7.86
C ASP A 22 -5.29 -14.27 -7.73
N ARG A 23 -5.60 -13.51 -6.67
CA ARG A 23 -6.94 -12.96 -6.42
C ARG A 23 -7.07 -11.51 -6.88
N CYS A 24 -5.97 -10.84 -7.20
CA CYS A 24 -5.99 -9.43 -7.58
C CYS A 24 -6.59 -9.25 -8.98
N ARG A 25 -7.60 -8.38 -9.11
CA ARG A 25 -8.20 -8.02 -10.41
C ARG A 25 -7.41 -6.96 -11.18
N LEU A 26 -6.53 -6.24 -10.49
CA LEU A 26 -5.83 -5.10 -11.06
C LEU A 26 -4.65 -5.55 -11.90
N THR A 27 -4.50 -4.94 -13.06
CA THR A 27 -3.28 -5.02 -13.85
C THR A 27 -2.13 -4.26 -13.15
N PRO A 28 -0.86 -4.56 -13.46
CA PRO A 28 0.28 -3.79 -12.94
C PRO A 28 0.16 -2.27 -13.15
N ALA A 29 -0.35 -1.85 -14.31
CA ALA A 29 -0.57 -0.43 -14.62
C ALA A 29 -1.65 0.21 -13.72
N GLN A 30 -2.72 -0.53 -13.39
CA GLN A 30 -3.74 -0.05 -12.46
C GLN A 30 -3.22 0.01 -11.02
N ILE A 31 -2.37 -0.94 -10.63
CA ILE A 31 -1.70 -0.93 -9.31
C ILE A 31 -0.82 0.32 -9.18
N GLU A 32 -0.01 0.62 -10.20
CA GLU A 32 0.83 1.81 -10.23
C GLU A 32 -0.01 3.10 -10.20
N ALA A 33 -1.09 3.16 -10.99
CA ALA A 33 -1.96 4.33 -11.09
C ALA A 33 -2.81 4.62 -9.82
N ASP A 34 -3.05 3.63 -8.95
CA ASP A 34 -3.69 3.86 -7.64
C ASP A 34 -2.71 4.41 -6.59
N GLY A 35 -1.41 4.16 -6.78
CA GLY A 35 -0.35 4.65 -5.90
C GLY A 35 0.12 6.07 -6.24
N ASP A 36 1.17 6.51 -5.55
CA ASP A 36 1.81 7.81 -5.81
C ASP A 36 2.91 7.62 -6.86
N VAL A 37 2.54 7.69 -8.14
CA VAL A 37 3.43 7.40 -9.27
C VAL A 37 4.74 8.19 -9.16
N GLY A 38 5.86 7.47 -9.16
CA GLY A 38 7.21 8.05 -9.08
C GLY A 38 7.67 8.47 -7.68
N ALA A 39 6.84 8.35 -6.64
CA ALA A 39 7.21 8.71 -5.27
C ALA A 39 8.47 7.98 -4.79
N ARG A 40 8.62 6.69 -5.10
CA ARG A 40 9.83 5.91 -4.78
C ARG A 40 11.10 6.60 -5.28
N ARG A 41 11.08 7.09 -6.52
CA ARG A 41 12.23 7.74 -7.16
C ARG A 41 12.45 9.16 -6.65
N ILE A 42 11.38 9.92 -6.44
CA ILE A 42 11.46 11.31 -5.96
C ILE A 42 11.98 11.35 -4.53
N TYR A 43 11.55 10.40 -3.69
CA TYR A 43 11.87 10.37 -2.26
C TYR A 43 12.94 9.34 -1.88
N ASP A 44 13.81 8.93 -2.80
CA ASP A 44 14.89 7.96 -2.52
C ASP A 44 16.03 8.57 -1.67
N PHE A 45 15.72 8.78 -0.38
CA PHE A 45 16.59 9.44 0.60
C PHE A 45 16.92 8.52 1.79
N ALA A 46 16.64 7.22 1.73
CA ALA A 46 16.83 6.29 2.85
C ALA A 46 18.22 6.37 3.50
N GLU A 47 19.26 6.58 2.69
CA GLU A 47 20.63 6.73 3.17
C GLU A 47 21.02 8.15 3.62
N ARG A 48 20.15 9.14 3.38
CA ARG A 48 20.40 10.56 3.62
C ARG A 48 19.68 11.13 4.83
N VAL A 49 18.65 10.46 5.34
CA VAL A 49 17.82 10.95 6.46
C VAL A 49 17.83 10.02 7.67
N THR A 50 17.63 10.58 8.87
CA THR A 50 17.65 9.81 10.12
C THR A 50 16.53 8.77 10.19
N ARG A 51 15.37 9.02 9.59
CA ARG A 51 14.28 8.03 9.51
C ARG A 51 13.65 8.02 8.13
N TYR A 52 13.50 6.83 7.56
CA TYR A 52 12.81 6.59 6.31
C TYR A 52 11.83 5.43 6.51
N ALA A 53 10.55 5.65 6.22
CA ALA A 53 9.50 4.65 6.34
C ALA A 53 8.79 4.50 4.99
N THR A 54 8.74 3.28 4.48
CA THR A 54 8.10 2.92 3.21
C THR A 54 7.56 1.50 3.33
N THR A 55 6.79 1.08 2.34
CA THR A 55 6.40 -0.32 2.14
C THR A 55 6.58 -0.70 0.69
N ASP A 56 6.76 -1.99 0.43
CA ASP A 56 6.70 -2.53 -0.93
C ASP A 56 5.26 -2.92 -1.32
N VAL A 57 4.35 -3.04 -0.36
CA VAL A 57 2.94 -3.37 -0.59
C VAL A 57 2.25 -2.22 -1.32
N ALA A 58 1.54 -2.56 -2.40
CA ALA A 58 0.74 -1.61 -3.14
C ALA A 58 -0.36 -0.99 -2.27
N ARG A 59 -0.57 0.32 -2.42
CA ARG A 59 -1.68 1.04 -1.79
C ARG A 59 -3.04 0.40 -2.11
N ALA A 60 -3.19 -0.15 -3.32
CA ALA A 60 -4.39 -0.87 -3.75
C ALA A 60 -4.71 -2.11 -2.91
N VAL A 61 -3.79 -2.59 -2.05
CA VAL A 61 -4.02 -3.65 -1.07
C VAL A 61 -4.13 -3.06 0.34
N LEU A 62 -3.13 -2.27 0.73
CA LEU A 62 -2.99 -1.75 2.07
C LEU A 62 -2.60 -0.26 2.04
N ASP A 63 -3.49 0.61 2.51
CA ASP A 63 -3.24 2.04 2.63
C ASP A 63 -2.75 2.37 4.06
N LEU A 64 -1.43 2.42 4.23
CA LEU A 64 -0.79 2.78 5.50
C LEU A 64 -0.97 4.25 5.91
N ASN A 65 -1.65 5.06 5.08
CA ASN A 65 -2.06 6.42 5.40
C ASN A 65 -3.55 6.51 5.77
N ARG A 66 -4.16 5.38 6.16
CA ARG A 66 -5.51 5.28 6.74
C ARG A 66 -5.44 4.77 8.19
N PRO A 67 -6.41 5.15 9.04
CA PRO A 67 -6.56 4.55 10.37
C PRO A 67 -6.72 3.03 10.29
N ARG A 68 -6.13 2.28 11.24
CA ARG A 68 -6.17 0.79 11.26
C ARG A 68 -7.57 0.20 11.37
N ASP A 69 -8.55 0.99 11.78
CA ASP A 69 -9.96 0.61 11.94
C ASP A 69 -10.87 1.14 10.81
N ASP A 70 -10.29 1.79 9.79
CA ASP A 70 -11.04 2.27 8.62
C ASP A 70 -11.26 1.15 7.59
N PHE A 71 -12.36 0.40 7.72
CA PHE A 71 -12.74 -0.70 6.82
C PHE A 71 -13.69 -0.28 5.69
N ARG A 72 -13.72 1.00 5.32
CA ARG A 72 -14.47 1.47 4.15
C ARG A 72 -13.83 0.96 2.84
N LYS A 73 -14.50 1.19 1.71
CA LYS A 73 -14.04 0.75 0.39
C LYS A 73 -12.57 1.13 0.07
N ASP A 74 -12.23 2.40 0.29
CA ASP A 74 -10.90 3.01 0.18
C ASP A 74 -10.25 3.22 1.57
N GLY A 75 -10.43 2.22 2.46
CA GLY A 75 -9.91 2.20 3.81
C GLY A 75 -8.49 1.61 3.92
N VAL A 76 -8.11 1.17 5.12
CA VAL A 76 -6.77 0.62 5.37
C VAL A 76 -6.50 -0.66 4.59
N VAL A 77 -7.46 -1.58 4.53
CA VAL A 77 -7.41 -2.72 3.60
C VAL A 77 -8.40 -2.42 2.49
N LYS A 78 -7.88 -2.21 1.29
CA LYS A 78 -8.71 -1.75 0.17
C LYS A 78 -9.56 -2.88 -0.37
N THR A 79 -10.82 -2.55 -0.63
CA THR A 79 -11.71 -3.38 -1.46
C THR A 79 -11.91 -2.74 -2.83
N HIS A 80 -11.76 -1.41 -2.91
CA HIS A 80 -11.80 -0.64 -4.15
C HIS A 80 -10.61 0.33 -4.19
N THR A 81 -10.15 0.67 -5.39
CA THR A 81 -9.15 1.72 -5.63
C THR A 81 -9.71 3.11 -5.27
N CYS A 82 -8.88 4.14 -5.27
CA CYS A 82 -9.34 5.52 -5.12
C CYS A 82 -10.21 6.02 -6.30
N TRP A 83 -10.30 5.21 -7.37
CA TRP A 83 -11.16 5.40 -8.53
C TRP A 83 -12.47 4.57 -8.46
N ASP A 84 -12.76 3.93 -7.31
CA ASP A 84 -13.91 3.02 -7.08
C ASP A 84 -13.89 1.75 -7.94
N GLU A 85 -12.72 1.31 -8.40
CA GLU A 85 -12.55 0.03 -9.12
C GLU A 85 -12.33 -1.13 -8.13
N PRO A 86 -13.00 -2.28 -8.28
CA PRO A 86 -12.87 -3.40 -7.35
C PRO A 86 -11.49 -4.07 -7.43
N VAL A 87 -10.84 -4.25 -6.28
CA VAL A 87 -9.51 -4.89 -6.19
C VAL A 87 -9.61 -6.42 -6.22
N TRP A 88 -10.64 -6.96 -5.56
CA TRP A 88 -10.84 -8.40 -5.35
C TRP A 88 -12.14 -8.88 -6.00
N PRO A 89 -12.22 -10.17 -6.40
CA PRO A 89 -13.45 -10.76 -6.90
C PRO A 89 -14.52 -10.99 -5.86
N GLU A 90 -14.11 -11.44 -4.69
CA GLU A 90 -14.92 -11.55 -3.49
C GLU A 90 -14.23 -10.84 -2.32
N PRO A 91 -14.98 -10.41 -1.29
CA PRO A 91 -14.40 -9.86 -0.07
C PRO A 91 -13.31 -10.77 0.53
N LEU A 92 -12.26 -10.15 1.05
CA LEU A 92 -11.26 -10.88 1.84
C LEU A 92 -11.89 -11.32 3.17
N THR A 93 -11.46 -12.47 3.68
CA THR A 93 -11.91 -12.95 4.99
C THR A 93 -11.28 -12.11 6.10
N GLY A 94 -11.92 -12.07 7.27
CA GLY A 94 -11.37 -11.37 8.43
C GLY A 94 -9.99 -11.88 8.86
N GLU A 95 -9.69 -13.16 8.63
CA GLU A 95 -8.36 -13.75 8.88
C GLU A 95 -7.28 -13.15 7.97
N ILE A 96 -7.56 -13.03 6.68
CA ILE A 96 -6.65 -12.41 5.71
C ILE A 96 -6.43 -10.94 6.06
N VAL A 97 -7.50 -10.20 6.35
CA VAL A 97 -7.43 -8.78 6.75
C VAL A 97 -6.59 -8.62 8.02
N ALA A 98 -6.79 -9.48 9.03
CA ALA A 98 -6.01 -9.46 10.25
C ALA A 98 -4.54 -9.84 10.03
N GLY A 99 -4.24 -10.73 9.07
CA GLY A 99 -2.88 -11.06 8.62
C GLY A 99 -2.18 -9.84 8.04
N LEU A 100 -2.81 -9.19 7.05
CA LEU A 100 -2.27 -7.97 6.42
C LEU A 100 -1.95 -6.87 7.45
N LEU A 101 -2.83 -6.63 8.41
CA LEU A 101 -2.63 -5.60 9.45
C LEU A 101 -1.57 -5.95 10.51
N ARG A 102 -1.19 -7.22 10.63
CA ARG A 102 -0.18 -7.68 11.57
C ARG A 102 1.20 -7.73 10.92
N ASP A 103 1.25 -8.12 9.67
CA ASP A 103 2.51 -8.35 8.94
C ASP A 103 3.07 -7.06 8.32
N HIS A 104 2.26 -5.99 8.29
CA HIS A 104 2.60 -4.66 7.77
C HIS A 104 2.15 -3.53 8.73
#